data_AF-A0A2V9WZ67-F1
#
_entry.id   AF-A0A2V9WZ67-F1
#
_cell.length_a   1.000
_cell.length_b   1.000
_cell.length_c   1.000
_cell.angle_alpha   90.00
_cell.angle_beta   90.00
_cell.angle_gamma   90.00
#
_symmetry.space_group_name_H-M   'P 1'
#
loop_
_entity.id
_entity.type
_entity.pdbx_description
1 polymer ?
#
loop_
_entity_poly.entity_id
_entity_poly.type
_entity_poly.pdbx_seq_one_letter_code
_entity_poly.pdbx_strand_id
1 'polypeptide(L)'
;MGLSWSELKEGVCKEDRIYFLKQWIGSKMGAGVKQVAIKHPLLLWSADDLLEACGTGARFIWSYRPLKESIDKLTERAWWPGGERFIQTALWNKVKPFVERLGENRKLIIAYNDMTDETKTFDRLNQISEYLRISPTEKQKMDAFNYIRKSVRIEKSAPRAG
;
A
#
# COMPACT_ATOMS: atom_id res chain seq x y z
N MET A 1 -8.61 -27.30 -6.13
CA MET A 1 -7.58 -27.88 -5.24
C MET A 1 -6.87 -26.72 -4.58
N GLY A 2 -7.23 -26.40 -3.35
CA GLY A 2 -6.56 -25.34 -2.59
C GLY A 2 -5.24 -25.86 -2.05
N LEU A 3 -4.17 -25.08 -2.20
CA LEU A 3 -2.90 -25.34 -1.52
C LEU A 3 -3.16 -25.47 -0.02
N SER A 4 -2.53 -26.45 0.64
CA SER A 4 -2.65 -26.59 2.08
C SER A 4 -1.80 -25.52 2.75
N TRP A 5 -2.35 -24.84 3.75
CA TRP A 5 -1.76 -23.64 4.35
C TRP A 5 -0.42 -23.87 5.08
N SER A 6 -0.02 -25.12 5.30
CA SER A 6 1.33 -25.51 5.76
C SER A 6 2.45 -25.26 4.72
N GLU A 7 2.09 -24.89 3.49
CA GLU A 7 2.99 -24.82 2.34
C GLU A 7 3.36 -23.38 1.92
N LEU A 8 2.74 -22.35 2.50
CA LEU A 8 3.18 -20.95 2.31
C LEU A 8 4.42 -20.66 3.17
N LYS A 9 5.51 -21.35 2.87
CA LYS A 9 6.83 -21.11 3.48
C LYS A 9 7.54 -20.05 2.65
N GLU A 10 8.09 -19.04 3.32
CA GLU A 10 8.92 -18.04 2.67
C GLU A 10 10.21 -18.71 2.19
N GLY A 11 10.35 -18.86 0.87
CA GLY A 11 11.45 -19.61 0.24
C GLY A 11 12.74 -18.82 0.03
N VAL A 12 12.73 -17.52 0.33
CA VAL A 12 13.88 -16.61 0.15
C VAL A 12 14.28 -16.10 1.52
N CYS A 13 15.56 -16.19 1.91
CA CYS A 13 16.01 -15.71 3.21
C CYS A 13 15.95 -14.17 3.30
N LYS A 14 15.99 -13.66 4.54
CA LYS A 14 15.89 -12.22 4.81
C LYS A 14 16.98 -11.43 4.10
N GLU A 15 18.21 -11.93 4.16
CA GLU A 15 19.41 -11.28 3.64
C GLU A 15 19.31 -11.08 2.12
N ASP A 16 18.85 -12.10 1.39
CA ASP A 16 18.66 -12.05 -0.05
C ASP A 16 17.57 -11.05 -0.46
N ARG A 17 16.45 -10.99 0.29
CA ARG A 17 15.39 -10.01 0.05
C ARG A 17 15.89 -8.58 0.21
N ILE A 18 16.64 -8.32 1.28
CA ILE A 18 17.21 -6.99 1.56
C ILE A 18 18.24 -6.62 0.50
N TYR A 19 19.13 -7.56 0.15
CA TYR A 19 20.13 -7.35 -0.89
C TYR A 19 19.46 -6.99 -2.22
N PHE A 20 18.47 -7.77 -2.64
CA PHE A 20 17.72 -7.51 -3.86
C PHE A 20 17.06 -6.12 -3.85
N LEU A 21 16.38 -5.77 -2.74
CA LEU A 21 15.73 -4.46 -2.61
C LEU A 21 16.74 -3.31 -2.71
N LYS A 22 17.90 -3.43 -2.06
CA LYS A 22 18.98 -2.43 -2.14
C LYS A 22 19.50 -2.27 -3.57
N GLN A 23 19.76 -3.38 -4.27
CA GLN A 23 20.22 -3.36 -5.66
C GLN A 23 19.16 -2.73 -6.58
N TRP A 24 17.90 -3.10 -6.41
CA TRP A 24 16.81 -2.57 -7.21
C TRP A 24 16.62 -1.06 -7.00
N ILE A 25 16.58 -0.60 -5.74
CA ILE A 25 16.49 0.84 -5.42
C ILE A 25 17.70 1.59 -5.99
N GLY A 26 18.91 1.06 -5.78
CA GLY A 26 20.14 1.62 -6.32
C GLY A 26 20.12 1.77 -7.83
N SER A 27 19.61 0.75 -8.56
CA SER A 27 19.48 0.80 -10.02
C SER A 27 18.53 1.91 -10.50
N LYS A 28 17.41 2.12 -9.79
CA LYS A 28 16.45 3.20 -10.13
C LYS A 28 17.06 4.56 -9.86
N MET A 29 17.69 4.74 -8.71
CA MET A 29 18.33 6.00 -8.35
C MET A 29 19.51 6.33 -9.28
N GLY A 30 20.31 5.34 -9.66
CA GLY A 30 21.40 5.49 -10.64
C GLY A 30 20.92 5.90 -12.03
N ALA A 31 19.68 5.60 -12.40
CA ALA A 31 19.04 6.06 -13.63
C ALA A 31 18.46 7.50 -13.51
N GLY A 32 18.77 8.24 -12.45
CA GLY A 32 18.31 9.62 -12.24
C GLY A 32 16.93 9.74 -11.60
N VAL A 33 16.32 8.62 -11.15
CA VAL A 33 15.05 8.66 -10.42
C VAL A 33 15.26 9.24 -9.03
N LYS A 34 14.60 10.35 -8.72
CA LYS A 34 14.74 11.06 -7.44
C LYS A 34 14.05 10.35 -6.26
N GLN A 35 12.98 9.61 -6.54
CA GLN A 35 12.18 8.89 -5.55
C GLN A 35 11.65 7.60 -6.12
N VAL A 36 11.74 6.51 -5.34
CA VAL A 36 11.21 5.20 -5.71
C VAL A 36 10.02 4.90 -4.82
N ALA A 37 8.89 4.52 -5.43
CA ALA A 37 7.70 4.09 -4.73
C ALA A 37 7.43 2.61 -5.02
N ILE A 38 7.06 1.86 -3.98
CA ILE A 38 6.66 0.46 -4.08
C ILE A 38 5.27 0.33 -3.49
N LYS A 39 4.37 -0.35 -4.20
CA LYS A 39 3.04 -0.68 -3.69
C LYS A 39 2.75 -2.16 -3.92
N HIS A 40 2.51 -2.88 -2.83
CA HIS A 40 1.95 -4.23 -2.87
C HIS A 40 1.10 -4.46 -1.60
N PRO A 41 -0.08 -5.11 -1.67
CA PRO A 41 -0.92 -5.33 -0.49
C PRO A 41 -0.22 -6.13 0.63
N LEU A 42 0.66 -7.04 0.26
CA LEU A 42 1.45 -7.87 1.18
C LEU A 42 2.82 -7.26 1.53
N LEU A 43 3.12 -6.06 1.03
CA LEU A 43 4.45 -5.45 1.18
C LEU A 43 4.88 -5.35 2.65
N LEU A 44 3.93 -5.00 3.52
CA LEU A 44 4.18 -4.80 4.94
C LEU A 44 4.26 -6.11 5.75
N TRP A 45 4.15 -7.28 5.10
CA TRP A 45 4.48 -8.55 5.75
C TRP A 45 5.99 -8.64 6.08
N SER A 46 6.81 -8.01 5.24
CA SER A 46 8.27 -7.92 5.38
C SER A 46 8.69 -6.45 5.63
N ALA A 47 7.93 -5.74 6.48
CA ALA A 47 8.11 -4.32 6.73
C ALA A 47 9.49 -3.97 7.33
N ASP A 48 10.06 -4.85 8.15
CA ASP A 48 11.42 -4.72 8.68
C ASP A 48 12.49 -4.78 7.59
N ASP A 49 12.35 -5.71 6.65
CA ASP A 49 13.28 -5.85 5.53
C ASP A 49 13.27 -4.60 4.64
N LEU A 50 12.09 -4.03 4.41
CA LEU A 50 11.95 -2.77 3.68
C LEU A 50 12.59 -1.61 4.41
N LEU A 51 12.41 -1.55 5.73
CA LEU A 51 13.03 -0.52 6.54
C LEU A 51 14.56 -0.64 6.52
N GLU A 52 15.09 -1.86 6.56
CA GLU A 52 16.52 -2.14 6.51
C GLU A 52 17.12 -1.90 5.11
N ALA A 53 16.37 -2.22 4.05
CA ALA A 53 16.79 -1.99 2.66
C ALA A 53 16.76 -0.51 2.27
N CYS A 54 15.68 0.20 2.62
CA CYS A 54 15.46 1.60 2.24
C CYS A 54 16.08 2.61 3.22
N GLY A 55 16.45 2.15 4.43
CA GLY A 55 17.05 2.98 5.46
C GLY A 55 16.11 4.01 6.09
N THR A 56 16.70 5.00 6.76
CA THR A 56 15.98 6.03 7.53
C THR A 56 15.21 7.01 6.65
N GLY A 57 15.55 7.12 5.37
CA GLY A 57 14.83 7.94 4.38
C GLY A 57 13.48 7.36 3.94
N ALA A 58 13.19 6.09 4.27
CA ALA A 58 11.93 5.45 3.91
C ALA A 58 10.74 6.10 4.61
N ARG A 59 9.71 6.40 3.80
CA ARG A 59 8.42 6.94 4.23
C ARG A 59 7.31 5.96 3.91
N PHE A 60 6.41 5.74 4.86
CA PHE A 60 5.32 4.79 4.74
C PHE A 60 3.99 5.54 4.62
N ILE A 61 3.13 5.10 3.70
CA ILE A 61 1.74 5.56 3.58
C ILE A 61 0.85 4.35 3.80
N TRP A 62 0.02 4.40 4.85
CA TRP A 62 -0.97 3.36 5.12
C TRP A 62 -2.35 3.84 4.65
N SER A 63 -2.84 3.21 3.58
CA SER A 63 -4.26 3.31 3.21
C SER A 63 -5.08 2.50 4.20
N TYR A 64 -5.70 3.20 5.14
CA TYR A 64 -6.41 2.62 6.26
C TYR A 64 -7.87 2.33 5.91
N ARG A 65 -8.31 1.11 6.25
CA ARG A 65 -9.71 0.73 6.31
C ARG A 65 -9.89 -0.18 7.54
N PRO A 66 -10.99 -0.04 8.32
CA PRO A 66 -11.26 -0.95 9.43
C PRO A 66 -11.19 -2.42 8.99
N LEU A 67 -10.61 -3.28 9.83
CA LEU A 67 -10.35 -4.69 9.49
C LEU A 67 -11.60 -5.42 8.98
N LYS A 68 -12.75 -5.24 9.64
CA LYS A 68 -14.01 -5.86 9.24
C LYS A 68 -14.41 -5.44 7.81
N GLU A 69 -14.42 -4.14 7.53
CA GLU A 69 -14.74 -3.61 6.20
C GLU A 69 -13.73 -4.07 5.13
N SER A 70 -12.47 -4.26 5.51
CA SER A 70 -11.44 -4.79 4.60
C SER A 70 -11.71 -6.26 4.25
N ILE A 71 -12.10 -7.08 5.23
CA ILE A 71 -12.50 -8.48 5.02
C ILE A 71 -13.73 -8.55 4.11
N ASP A 72 -14.79 -7.80 4.45
CA ASP A 72 -16.05 -7.82 3.70
C ASP A 72 -15.81 -7.45 2.22
N LYS A 73 -14.98 -6.43 1.97
CA LYS A 73 -14.63 -6.01 0.60
C LYS A 73 -13.76 -7.00 -0.15
N LEU A 74 -12.91 -7.76 0.54
CA LEU A 74 -12.11 -8.81 -0.08
C LEU A 74 -13.00 -10.00 -0.47
N THR A 75 -13.96 -10.34 0.39
CA THR A 75 -14.96 -11.38 0.16
C THR A 75 -15.86 -11.03 -1.03
N GLU A 76 -16.41 -9.82 -1.07
CA GLU A 76 -17.23 -9.31 -2.18
C GLU A 76 -16.51 -9.42 -3.53
N ARG A 77 -15.17 -9.28 -3.54
CA ARG A 77 -14.36 -9.32 -4.76
C ARG A 77 -13.90 -10.72 -5.14
N ALA A 78 -14.13 -11.72 -4.28
CA ALA A 78 -13.62 -13.08 -4.43
C ALA A 78 -12.11 -13.14 -4.74
N TRP A 79 -11.33 -12.18 -4.22
CA TRP A 79 -9.90 -12.09 -4.48
C TRP A 79 -9.08 -13.13 -3.71
N TRP A 80 -9.62 -13.67 -2.62
CA TRP A 80 -8.95 -14.69 -1.83
C TRP A 80 -9.94 -15.71 -1.24
N PRO A 81 -10.65 -16.48 -2.08
CA PRO A 81 -11.79 -17.29 -1.64
C PRO A 81 -11.48 -18.18 -0.44
N GLY A 82 -12.14 -17.93 0.69
CA GLY A 82 -12.03 -18.72 1.91
C GLY A 82 -10.82 -18.39 2.80
N GLY A 83 -9.99 -17.42 2.41
CA GLY A 83 -8.82 -16.96 3.17
C GLY A 83 -8.87 -15.50 3.59
N GLU A 84 -9.96 -14.78 3.29
CA GLU A 84 -10.05 -13.32 3.42
C GLU A 84 -9.84 -12.84 4.85
N ARG A 85 -10.53 -13.50 5.80
CA ARG A 85 -10.38 -13.22 7.24
C ARG A 85 -8.94 -13.43 7.68
N PHE A 86 -8.35 -14.57 7.33
CA PHE A 86 -6.99 -14.91 7.73
C PHE A 86 -5.98 -13.89 7.21
N ILE A 87 -5.97 -13.64 5.89
CA ILE A 87 -4.96 -12.75 5.27
C ILE A 87 -5.09 -11.32 5.78
N GLN A 88 -6.31 -10.80 5.92
CA GLN A 88 -6.53 -9.44 6.41
C GLN A 88 -6.17 -9.32 7.90
N THR A 89 -6.52 -10.30 8.74
CA THR A 89 -6.13 -10.30 10.15
C THR A 89 -4.62 -10.42 10.32
N ALA A 90 -3.96 -11.29 9.56
CA ALA A 90 -2.51 -11.46 9.62
C ALA A 90 -1.77 -10.19 9.19
N LEU A 91 -2.19 -9.57 8.07
CA LEU A 91 -1.68 -8.27 7.65
C LEU A 91 -1.91 -7.19 8.70
N TRP A 92 -3.12 -7.09 9.24
CA TRP A 92 -3.46 -6.11 10.27
C TRP A 92 -2.55 -6.21 11.49
N ASN A 93 -2.35 -7.44 11.98
CA ASN A 93 -1.51 -7.72 13.14
C ASN A 93 -0.02 -7.42 12.90
N LYS A 94 0.43 -7.39 11.64
CA LYS A 94 1.79 -6.96 11.26
C LYS A 94 1.88 -5.45 11.06
N VAL A 95 0.95 -4.89 10.28
CA VAL A 95 0.95 -3.48 9.86
C VAL A 95 0.71 -2.54 11.03
N LYS A 96 -0.30 -2.81 11.86
CA LYS A 96 -0.70 -1.88 12.92
C LYS A 96 0.45 -1.62 13.92
N PRO A 97 1.08 -2.64 14.52
CA PRO A 97 2.22 -2.42 15.41
C PRO A 97 3.41 -1.79 14.70
N PHE A 98 3.67 -2.17 13.44
CA PHE A 98 4.75 -1.59 12.63
C PHE A 98 4.56 -0.09 12.43
N VAL A 99 3.36 0.35 12.06
CA VAL A 99 3.06 1.77 11.83
C VAL A 99 3.04 2.55 13.15
N GLU A 100 2.51 1.96 14.23
CA GLU A 100 2.46 2.60 15.56
C GLU A 100 3.86 2.93 16.09
N ARG A 101 4.85 2.06 15.88
CA ARG A 101 6.25 2.31 16.30
C ARG A 101 7.04 3.24 15.37
N LEU A 102 6.55 3.54 14.16
CA LEU A 102 7.20 4.52 13.29
C LEU A 102 7.04 5.92 13.89
N GLY A 103 8.12 6.71 13.89
CA GLY A 103 8.05 8.13 14.22
C GLY A 103 7.12 8.89 13.25
N GLU A 104 6.47 9.94 13.74
CA GLU A 104 5.43 10.68 12.98
C GLU A 104 5.91 11.16 11.61
N ASN A 105 7.18 11.57 11.48
CA ASN A 105 7.75 12.02 10.20
C ASN A 105 7.94 10.89 9.16
N ARG A 106 7.69 9.63 9.52
CA ARG A 106 7.93 8.44 8.71
C ARG A 106 6.65 7.67 8.36
N LYS A 107 5.50 8.11 8.86
CA LYS A 107 4.21 7.51 8.55
C LYS A 107 3.20 8.58 8.13
N LEU A 108 2.34 8.21 7.20
CA LEU A 108 1.11 8.93 6.88
C LEU A 108 -0.02 7.90 6.83
N ILE A 109 -1.04 8.11 7.65
CA ILE A 109 -2.23 7.25 7.67
C ILE A 109 -3.36 8.00 6.98
N ILE A 110 -3.95 7.40 5.95
CA ILE A 110 -5.04 8.02 5.20
C ILE A 110 -6.20 7.04 5.13
N ALA A 111 -7.38 7.49 5.57
CA ALA A 111 -8.59 6.70 5.41
C ALA A 111 -8.87 6.45 3.92
N TYR A 112 -9.08 5.19 3.54
CA TYR A 112 -9.41 4.81 2.17
C TYR A 112 -10.62 5.58 1.64
N ASN A 113 -11.65 5.74 2.48
CA ASN A 113 -12.88 6.42 2.07
C ASN A 113 -12.63 7.89 1.71
N ASP A 114 -11.73 8.57 2.43
CA ASP A 114 -11.34 9.94 2.11
C ASP A 114 -10.57 10.06 0.78
N MET A 115 -9.82 9.03 0.40
CA MET A 115 -9.15 8.97 -0.91
C MET A 115 -10.12 8.74 -2.08
N THR A 116 -11.36 8.31 -1.81
CA THR A 116 -12.38 8.02 -2.83
C THR A 116 -13.57 8.98 -2.78
N ASP A 117 -13.61 9.85 -1.78
CA ASP A 117 -14.60 10.90 -1.63
C ASP A 117 -14.20 12.11 -2.48
N GLU A 118 -15.01 12.48 -3.47
CA GLU A 118 -14.70 13.59 -4.39
C GLU A 118 -14.47 14.91 -3.65
N THR A 119 -15.09 15.10 -2.47
CA THR A 119 -14.93 16.32 -1.67
C THR A 119 -13.62 16.38 -0.88
N LYS A 120 -12.97 15.23 -0.66
CA LYS A 120 -11.75 15.13 0.17
C LYS A 120 -10.51 14.68 -0.60
N THR A 121 -10.69 14.04 -1.75
CA THR A 121 -9.60 13.42 -2.53
C THR A 121 -8.50 14.42 -2.86
N PHE A 122 -8.87 15.66 -3.22
CA PHE A 122 -7.88 16.69 -3.56
C PHE A 122 -7.03 17.11 -2.35
N ASP A 123 -7.65 17.27 -1.18
CA ASP A 123 -6.94 17.56 0.08
C ASP A 123 -5.98 16.42 0.44
N ARG A 124 -6.39 15.17 0.22
CA ARG A 124 -5.51 14.01 0.45
C ARG A 124 -4.34 13.95 -0.53
N LEU A 125 -4.52 14.35 -1.79
CA LEU A 125 -3.41 14.48 -2.74
C LEU A 125 -2.42 15.56 -2.30
N ASN A 126 -2.89 16.70 -1.78
CA ASN A 126 -2.04 17.75 -1.22
C ASN A 126 -1.27 17.25 0.00
N GLN A 127 -1.94 16.58 0.93
CA GLN A 127 -1.34 15.99 2.13
C GLN A 127 -0.25 14.96 1.77
N ILE A 128 -0.51 14.08 0.79
CA ILE A 128 0.48 13.11 0.29
C ILE A 128 1.69 13.84 -0.31
N SER A 129 1.46 14.91 -1.07
CA SER A 129 2.52 15.66 -1.74
C SER A 129 3.43 16.36 -0.72
N GLU A 130 2.84 17.01 0.29
CA GLU A 130 3.57 17.64 1.39
C GLU A 130 4.37 16.59 2.18
N TYR A 131 3.72 15.49 2.55
CA TYR A 131 4.37 14.40 3.26
C TYR A 131 5.54 13.82 2.46
N LEU A 132 5.38 13.55 1.17
CA LEU A 132 6.47 13.03 0.32
C LEU A 132 7.49 14.10 -0.09
N ARG A 133 7.25 15.37 0.25
CA ARG A 133 8.05 16.53 -0.16
C ARG A 133 8.25 16.58 -1.67
N ILE A 134 7.16 16.36 -2.40
CA ILE A 134 7.11 16.50 -3.86
C ILE A 134 6.29 17.74 -4.22
N SER A 135 6.61 18.35 -5.35
CA SER A 135 5.94 19.54 -5.86
C SER A 135 5.28 19.21 -7.20
N PRO A 136 4.18 18.43 -7.20
CA PRO A 136 3.45 18.17 -8.44
C PRO A 136 2.85 19.47 -8.95
N THR A 137 2.85 19.61 -10.28
CA THR A 137 2.14 20.70 -10.95
C THR A 137 0.63 20.58 -10.72
N GLU A 138 -0.10 21.68 -10.85
CA GLU A 138 -1.56 21.67 -10.75
C GLU A 138 -2.20 20.71 -11.77
N LYS A 139 -1.63 20.62 -12.97
CA LYS A 139 -2.04 19.62 -13.96
C LYS A 139 -1.88 18.19 -13.44
N GLN A 140 -0.74 17.84 -12.84
CA GLN A 140 -0.51 16.50 -12.30
C GLN A 140 -1.48 16.16 -11.15
N LYS A 141 -1.80 17.13 -10.29
CA LYS A 141 -2.81 16.95 -9.23
C LYS A 141 -4.20 16.70 -9.82
N MET A 142 -4.58 17.50 -10.83
CA MET A 142 -5.87 17.35 -11.52
C MET A 142 -5.98 16.02 -12.26
N ASP A 143 -4.90 15.59 -12.94
CA ASP A 143 -4.84 14.30 -13.63
C ASP A 143 -5.00 13.14 -12.64
N ALA A 144 -4.33 13.21 -11.48
CA ALA A 144 -4.48 12.22 -10.41
C ALA A 144 -5.91 12.19 -9.84
N PHE A 145 -6.50 13.35 -9.57
CA PHE A 145 -7.88 13.46 -9.09
C PHE A 145 -8.88 12.85 -10.07
N ASN A 146 -8.77 13.19 -11.36
CA ASN A 146 -9.64 12.67 -12.42
C ASN A 146 -9.48 11.16 -12.60
N TYR A 147 -8.25 10.64 -12.50
CA TYR A 147 -7.98 9.21 -12.55
C TYR A 147 -8.69 8.47 -11.42
N ILE A 148 -8.55 8.95 -10.18
CA ILE A 148 -9.21 8.36 -9.00
C ILE A 148 -10.73 8.36 -9.17
N ARG A 149 -11.31 9.51 -9.55
CA ARG A 149 -12.75 9.65 -9.79
C ARG A 149 -13.25 8.69 -10.87
N LYS A 150 -12.51 8.52 -11.97
CA LYS A 150 -12.86 7.57 -13.04
C LYS A 150 -12.84 6.13 -12.53
N SER A 151 -11.82 5.75 -11.77
CA SER A 151 -11.69 4.39 -11.22
C SER A 151 -12.83 4.05 -10.25
N VAL A 152 -13.22 4.98 -9.37
CA VAL A 152 -14.36 4.80 -8.47
C VAL A 152 -15.68 4.61 -9.22
N ARG A 153 -15.88 5.33 -10.33
CA ARG A 153 -17.08 5.16 -11.18
C ARG A 153 -17.12 3.80 -11.85
N ILE A 154 -15.99 3.34 -12.39
CA ILE A 154 -15.88 2.01 -13.01
C ILE A 154 -16.21 0.92 -11.98
N GLU A 155 -15.67 1.00 -10.76
CA GLU A 155 -15.97 0.04 -9.69
C GLU A 155 -17.47 -0.01 -9.33
N LYS A 156 -18.18 1.13 -9.38
CA LYS A 156 -19.63 1.17 -9.14
C LYS A 156 -20.45 0.57 -10.29
N SER A 157 -19.93 0.59 -11.51
CA SER A 157 -20.63 0.12 -12.72
C SER A 157 -20.37 -1.35 -13.10
N ALA A 158 -19.37 -2.01 -12.50
CA ALA A 158 -19.09 -3.41 -12.77
C ALA A 158 -20.20 -4.31 -12.18
N PRO A 159 -20.78 -5.26 -12.94
CA PRO A 159 -21.75 -6.21 -12.40
C PRO A 159 -21.08 -7.02 -11.29
N ARG A 160 -21.71 -7.07 -10.13
CA ARG A 160 -21.26 -7.90 -9.01
C ARG A 160 -21.49 -9.35 -9.41
N ALA A 161 -20.42 -10.15 -9.50
CA ALA A 161 -20.55 -11.58 -9.69
C ALA A 161 -21.36 -12.13 -8.49
N GLY A 162 -22.51 -12.73 -8.79
CA GLY A 162 -23.42 -13.35 -7.82
C GLY A 162 -22.96 -14.72 -7.37
#